data_AF-A0A965TST8-F1
#
_entry.id   AF-A0A965TST8-F1
#
_cell.length_a   1.000
_cell.length_b   1.000
_cell.length_c   1.000
_cell.angle_alpha   90.00
_cell.angle_beta   90.00
_cell.angle_gamma   90.00
#
_symmetry.space_group_name_H-M   'P 1'
#
loop_
_entity.id
_entity.type
_entity.pdbx_description
1 polymer ?
#
loop_
_entity_poly.entity_id
_entity_poly.type
_entity_poly.pdbx_seq_one_letter_code
_entity_poly.pdbx_strand_id
1 'polypeptide(L)'
;MVRIGETNRLIQVVIELFPVGPKAITAGMGILGLVGESTRGPCNESVWLGSYVGARKIFHSGDLKEACELGFQNGVPAICAIGVKGTGNAKASVTLTDGLSEPSTVGAFYAKYEGIWGNALTAKLSRSSHKMNLVVTDMAGDGTAGPYYLEQHGLLNYASNWVKVNGTELDIVYAVEDLIAGSVYLDITNGSLTFFASEAPETTDQISCSLKYNALR
;
A
#
# COMPACT_ATOMS: atom_id res chain seq x y z
N MET A 1 40.88 -45.49 0.69
CA MET A 1 41.14 -45.39 2.15
C MET A 1 42.50 -46.00 2.40
N VAL A 2 43.47 -45.21 2.87
CA VAL A 2 44.81 -45.71 3.18
C VAL A 2 45.07 -45.41 4.64
N ARG A 3 45.36 -46.45 5.42
CA ARG A 3 45.79 -46.35 6.81
C ARG A 3 47.28 -46.63 6.86
N ILE A 4 48.05 -45.72 7.43
CA ILE A 4 49.49 -45.87 7.60
C ILE A 4 49.77 -45.79 9.10
N GLY A 5 50.26 -46.89 9.66
CA GLY A 5 50.53 -47.06 11.10
C GLY A 5 50.36 -48.51 11.53
N GLU A 6 51.02 -48.90 12.63
CA GLU A 6 51.02 -50.27 13.13
C GLU A 6 49.86 -50.49 14.13
N THR A 7 48.92 -51.38 13.77
CA THR A 7 47.56 -51.43 14.33
C THR A 7 47.41 -52.15 15.68
N ASN A 8 48.51 -52.64 16.28
CA ASN A 8 48.46 -53.59 17.41
C ASN A 8 49.19 -53.11 18.69
N ARG A 9 49.26 -51.79 18.94
CA ARG A 9 49.82 -51.23 20.18
C ARG A 9 48.82 -50.35 20.94
N LEU A 10 48.93 -50.37 22.28
CA LEU A 10 48.05 -49.66 23.22
C LEU A 10 48.09 -48.13 23.11
N ILE A 11 49.17 -47.56 22.56
CA ILE A 11 49.25 -46.14 22.19
C ILE A 11 49.70 -46.11 20.73
N GLN A 12 48.87 -45.55 19.86
CA GLN A 12 49.13 -45.44 18.43
C GLN A 12 48.73 -44.05 17.92
N VAL A 13 49.54 -43.51 17.00
CA VAL A 13 49.19 -42.36 16.17
C VAL A 13 48.77 -42.91 14.82
N VAL A 14 47.46 -42.92 14.57
CA VAL A 14 46.89 -43.38 13.30
C VAL A 14 46.51 -42.15 12.49
N ILE A 15 47.12 -41.98 11.32
CA ILE A 15 46.76 -40.92 10.38
C ILE A 15 45.81 -41.54 9.35
N GLU A 16 44.55 -41.12 9.37
CA GLU A 16 43.57 -41.54 8.39
C GLU A 16 43.37 -40.45 7.32
N LEU A 17 43.70 -40.80 6.08
CA LEU A 17 43.50 -39.93 4.92
C LEU A 17 42.27 -40.39 4.15
N PHE A 18 41.25 -39.53 4.09
CA PHE A 18 40.07 -39.71 3.26
C PHE A 18 39.98 -38.58 2.22
N PRO A 19 39.62 -38.88 0.97
CA PRO A 19 39.30 -37.84 0.00
C PRO A 19 37.99 -37.17 0.44
N VAL A 20 38.11 -36.03 1.10
CA VAL A 20 36.99 -35.10 1.26
C VAL A 20 36.98 -34.27 -0.02
N GLY A 21 35.83 -34.22 -0.71
CA GLY A 21 35.66 -33.33 -1.87
C GLY A 21 36.00 -31.87 -1.51
N PRO A 22 36.13 -30.96 -2.48
CA PRO A 22 36.54 -29.57 -2.24
C PRO A 22 35.68 -28.95 -1.13
N LYS A 23 36.28 -28.79 0.05
CA LYS A 23 35.65 -28.13 1.19
C LYS A 23 36.13 -26.69 1.16
N ALA A 24 35.21 -25.76 0.98
CA ALA A 24 35.53 -24.33 1.01
C ALA A 24 36.23 -24.02 2.34
N ILE A 25 37.51 -23.65 2.26
CA ILE A 25 38.25 -23.07 3.37
C ILE A 25 37.87 -21.59 3.38
N THR A 26 37.25 -21.12 4.46
CA THR A 26 36.96 -19.69 4.64
C THR A 26 38.27 -18.94 4.86
N ALA A 27 38.94 -18.58 3.77
CA ALA A 27 40.13 -17.73 3.77
C ALA A 27 39.67 -16.26 3.76
N GLY A 28 40.03 -15.51 4.81
CA GLY A 28 39.98 -14.03 4.87
C GLY A 28 38.61 -13.39 4.61
N MET A 29 37.87 -13.05 5.67
CA MET A 29 36.65 -12.24 5.62
C MET A 29 36.94 -10.79 5.18
N GLY A 30 37.05 -10.56 3.88
CA GLY A 30 37.18 -9.22 3.31
C GLY A 30 35.83 -8.54 3.05
N ILE A 31 35.79 -7.22 3.15
CA ILE A 31 34.70 -6.42 2.58
C ILE A 31 35.00 -6.20 1.10
N LEU A 32 34.05 -6.47 0.21
CA LEU A 32 34.18 -6.18 -1.22
C LEU A 32 33.54 -4.83 -1.55
N GLY A 33 34.30 -3.91 -2.14
CA GLY A 33 33.77 -2.69 -2.73
C GLY A 33 33.42 -2.91 -4.20
N LEU A 34 32.20 -2.56 -4.61
CA LEU A 34 31.75 -2.65 -6.00
C LEU A 34 31.16 -1.32 -6.46
N VAL A 35 31.52 -0.92 -7.68
CA VAL A 35 30.98 0.25 -8.36
C VAL A 35 30.50 -0.20 -9.72
N GLY A 36 29.27 0.14 -10.09
CA GLY A 36 28.73 -0.28 -11.38
C GLY A 36 27.32 0.21 -11.64
N GLU A 37 26.81 -0.13 -12.82
CA GLU A 37 25.48 0.28 -13.25
C GLU A 37 24.40 -0.69 -12.77
N SER A 38 23.21 -0.14 -12.51
CA SER A 38 22.04 -0.91 -12.11
C SER A 38 20.76 -0.23 -12.55
N THR A 39 19.71 -1.03 -12.77
CA THR A 39 18.41 -0.53 -13.24
C THR A 39 17.58 0.14 -12.15
N ARG A 40 17.93 -0.09 -10.88
CA ARG A 40 17.31 0.49 -9.69
C ARG A 40 18.38 0.72 -8.62
N GLY A 41 18.08 1.60 -7.67
CA GLY A 41 18.88 1.77 -6.46
C GLY A 41 19.42 3.19 -6.35
N PRO A 42 20.00 3.54 -5.19
CA PRO A 42 20.64 4.83 -5.02
C PRO A 42 21.84 4.96 -5.95
N CYS A 43 22.07 6.18 -6.43
CA CYS A 43 23.17 6.54 -7.32
C CYS A 43 24.15 7.42 -6.54
N ASN A 44 25.45 7.22 -6.71
CA ASN A 44 26.52 7.97 -6.04
C ASN A 44 26.49 7.91 -4.50
N GLU A 45 25.79 6.93 -3.93
CA GLU A 45 25.74 6.67 -2.49
C GLU A 45 26.17 5.23 -2.22
N SER A 46 26.95 5.05 -1.15
CA SER A 46 27.40 3.74 -0.71
C SER A 46 26.29 2.98 0.02
N VAL A 47 26.03 1.75 -0.41
CA VAL A 47 25.07 0.86 0.23
C VAL A 47 25.77 -0.39 0.74
N TRP A 48 25.60 -0.64 2.03
CA TRP A 48 26.10 -1.85 2.67
C TRP A 48 25.11 -3.00 2.52
N LEU A 49 25.61 -4.13 2.02
CA LEU A 49 24.85 -5.35 1.80
C LEU A 49 25.48 -6.47 2.63
N GLY A 50 24.62 -7.24 3.30
CA GLY A 50 25.03 -8.46 4.03
C GLY A 50 24.57 -9.76 3.35
N SER A 51 23.89 -9.69 2.20
CA SER A 51 23.47 -10.88 1.45
C SER A 51 23.11 -10.57 0.00
N TYR A 52 23.12 -11.62 -0.83
CA TYR A 52 22.67 -11.58 -2.22
C TYR A 52 21.18 -11.17 -2.36
N VAL A 53 20.34 -11.50 -1.38
CA VAL A 53 18.92 -11.08 -1.35
C VAL A 53 18.80 -9.56 -1.21
N GLY A 54 19.67 -8.95 -0.40
CA GLY A 54 19.77 -7.49 -0.28
C GLY A 54 20.14 -6.83 -1.62
N ALA A 55 21.12 -7.40 -2.33
CA ALA A 55 21.54 -6.91 -3.64
C ALA A 55 20.38 -6.91 -4.65
N ARG A 56 19.65 -8.03 -4.76
CA ARG A 56 18.47 -8.14 -5.64
C ARG A 56 17.35 -7.18 -5.21
N LYS A 57 17.11 -7.01 -3.90
CA LYS A 57 16.08 -6.11 -3.39
C LYS A 57 16.40 -4.64 -3.61
N ILE A 58 17.66 -4.24 -3.64
CA ILE A 58 18.04 -2.83 -3.83
C ILE A 58 18.25 -2.54 -5.32
N PHE A 59 19.13 -3.28 -5.99
CA PHE A 59 19.56 -2.97 -7.35
C PHE A 59 18.70 -3.58 -8.46
N HIS A 60 17.86 -4.57 -8.14
CA HIS A 60 16.92 -5.25 -9.04
C HIS A 60 17.60 -6.05 -10.18
N SER A 61 18.29 -5.38 -11.09
CA SER A 61 19.04 -5.98 -12.22
C SER A 61 20.18 -5.06 -12.67
N GLY A 62 21.05 -5.59 -13.55
CA GLY A 62 22.25 -4.92 -14.07
C GLY A 62 23.54 -5.50 -13.49
N ASP A 63 24.65 -5.10 -14.08
CA ASP A 63 25.97 -5.66 -13.81
C ASP A 63 26.37 -5.54 -12.33
N LEU A 64 26.02 -4.43 -11.67
CA LEU A 64 26.30 -4.27 -10.25
C LEU A 64 25.55 -5.30 -9.40
N LYS A 65 24.30 -5.62 -9.74
CA LYS A 65 23.52 -6.64 -9.03
C LYS A 65 24.15 -8.01 -9.21
N GLU A 66 24.55 -8.36 -10.43
CA GLU A 66 25.17 -9.65 -10.73
C GLU A 66 26.55 -9.80 -10.09
N ALA A 67 27.35 -8.74 -10.09
CA ALA A 67 28.64 -8.70 -9.40
C ALA A 67 28.47 -8.85 -7.88
N CYS A 68 27.45 -8.24 -7.29
CA CYS A 68 27.12 -8.44 -5.87
C CYS A 68 26.75 -9.90 -5.58
N GLU A 69 25.88 -10.50 -6.40
CA GLU A 69 25.46 -11.90 -6.23
C GLU A 69 26.66 -12.87 -6.36
N LEU A 70 27.52 -12.64 -7.35
CA LEU A 70 28.75 -13.40 -7.53
C LEU A 70 29.71 -13.24 -6.33
N GLY A 71 29.87 -12.02 -5.81
CA GLY A 71 30.68 -11.77 -4.61
C GLY A 71 30.19 -12.58 -3.41
N PHE A 72 28.89 -12.56 -3.13
CA PHE A 72 28.31 -13.35 -2.04
C PHE A 72 28.42 -14.87 -2.29
N GLN A 73 28.26 -15.34 -3.53
CA GLN A 73 28.43 -16.76 -3.87
C GLN A 73 29.87 -17.25 -3.67
N ASN A 74 30.86 -16.37 -3.83
CA ASN A 74 32.27 -16.65 -3.56
C ASN A 74 32.66 -16.52 -2.09
N GLY A 75 31.69 -16.32 -1.18
CA GLY A 75 31.93 -16.34 0.27
C GLY A 75 32.29 -14.99 0.88
N VAL A 76 32.07 -13.87 0.18
CA VAL A 76 32.26 -12.54 0.76
C VAL A 76 31.17 -12.27 1.83
N PRO A 77 31.55 -11.90 3.07
CA PRO A 77 30.59 -11.68 4.14
C PRO A 77 29.82 -10.34 4.02
N ALA A 78 30.42 -9.31 3.42
CA ALA A 78 29.80 -8.00 3.26
C ALA A 78 30.29 -7.29 1.99
N ILE A 79 29.36 -6.62 1.31
CA ILE A 79 29.64 -5.85 0.08
C ILE A 79 29.21 -4.41 0.28
N CYS A 80 30.08 -3.45 -0.04
CA CYS A 80 29.75 -2.03 -0.16
C CYS A 80 29.59 -1.70 -1.65
N ALA A 81 28.36 -1.43 -2.08
CA ALA A 81 28.01 -1.22 -3.48
C ALA A 81 27.64 0.25 -3.73
N ILE A 82 28.19 0.86 -4.78
CA ILE A 82 27.85 2.20 -5.25
C ILE A 82 27.28 2.09 -6.67
N GLY A 83 26.01 2.48 -6.81
CA GLY A 83 25.36 2.57 -8.12
C GLY A 83 25.85 3.79 -8.89
N VAL A 84 26.18 3.62 -10.17
CA VAL A 84 26.46 4.71 -11.11
C VAL A 84 25.37 4.72 -12.18
N LYS A 85 24.94 5.92 -12.59
CA LYS A 85 23.94 6.12 -13.64
C LYS A 85 24.37 7.25 -14.56
N GLY A 86 24.09 7.10 -15.85
CA GLY A 86 24.34 8.13 -16.85
C GLY A 86 23.45 9.37 -16.70
N THR A 87 23.84 10.45 -17.35
CA THR A 87 23.09 11.71 -17.40
C THR A 87 21.67 11.49 -17.94
N GLY A 88 20.67 12.13 -17.33
CA GLY A 88 19.27 12.04 -17.76
C GLY A 88 18.45 10.93 -17.11
N ASN A 89 19.04 10.18 -16.16
CA ASN A 89 18.25 9.29 -15.32
C ASN A 89 17.34 10.10 -14.39
N ALA A 90 16.06 9.73 -14.36
CA ALA A 90 15.05 10.39 -13.54
C ALA A 90 14.18 9.35 -12.83
N LYS A 91 13.45 9.82 -11.81
CA LYS A 91 12.43 9.03 -11.12
C LYS A 91 11.18 9.01 -11.99
N ALA A 92 10.60 7.84 -12.19
CA ALA A 92 9.26 7.74 -12.75
C ALA A 92 8.27 8.45 -11.81
N SER A 93 7.36 9.23 -12.39
CA SER A 93 6.34 9.96 -11.64
C SER A 93 5.01 9.94 -12.36
N VAL A 94 3.92 9.96 -11.60
CA VAL A 94 2.57 10.15 -12.12
C VAL A 94 1.83 11.15 -11.24
N THR A 95 1.21 12.15 -11.86
CA THR A 95 0.39 13.16 -11.18
C THR A 95 -1.06 12.69 -11.11
N LEU A 96 -1.71 12.96 -9.99
CA LEU A 96 -3.13 12.74 -9.79
C LEU A 96 -3.88 14.05 -9.99
N THR A 97 -4.90 14.00 -10.83
CA THR A 97 -5.83 15.12 -11.05
C THR A 97 -7.19 14.80 -10.43
N ASP A 98 -7.92 15.83 -10.02
CA ASP A 98 -9.28 15.72 -9.44
C ASP A 98 -10.34 15.24 -10.44
N GLY A 99 -10.03 15.25 -11.74
CA GLY A 99 -10.93 14.81 -12.80
C GLY A 99 -12.03 15.83 -13.14
N LEU A 100 -11.87 17.08 -12.71
CA LEU A 100 -12.72 18.20 -13.13
C LEU A 100 -12.38 18.64 -14.56
N SER A 101 -13.29 19.42 -15.17
CA SER A 101 -13.14 19.98 -16.52
C SER A 101 -11.87 20.82 -16.67
N GLU A 102 -11.50 21.54 -15.61
CA GLU A 102 -10.21 22.21 -15.43
C GLU A 102 -9.46 21.46 -14.33
N PRO A 103 -8.61 20.48 -14.69
CA PRO A 103 -8.05 19.54 -13.72
C PRO A 103 -7.02 20.21 -12.81
N SER A 104 -7.26 20.19 -11.50
CA SER A 104 -6.25 20.58 -10.51
C SER A 104 -5.41 19.37 -10.10
N THR A 105 -4.13 19.60 -9.83
CA THR A 105 -3.24 18.55 -9.32
C THR A 105 -3.52 18.34 -7.83
N VAL A 106 -4.01 17.14 -7.50
CA VAL A 106 -4.33 16.72 -6.12
C VAL A 106 -3.11 16.09 -5.43
N GLY A 107 -2.20 15.52 -6.21
CA GLY A 107 -0.98 14.92 -5.68
C GLY A 107 -0.11 14.29 -6.75
N ALA A 108 0.99 13.65 -6.34
CA ALA A 108 1.89 12.95 -7.24
C ALA A 108 2.52 11.73 -6.56
N PHE A 109 2.68 10.65 -7.32
CA PHE A 109 3.46 9.49 -6.92
C PHE A 109 4.83 9.54 -7.59
N TYR A 110 5.86 9.18 -6.83
CA TYR A 110 7.23 9.10 -7.31
C TYR A 110 7.82 7.73 -7.01
N ALA A 111 8.54 7.17 -7.98
CA ALA A 111 9.37 6.00 -7.73
C ALA A 111 10.48 6.36 -6.72
N LYS A 112 10.78 5.44 -5.80
CA LYS A 112 11.78 5.68 -4.74
C LYS A 112 13.16 6.05 -5.29
N TYR A 113 13.57 5.36 -6.35
CA TYR A 113 14.86 5.54 -7.02
C TYR A 113 14.66 5.75 -8.51
N GLU A 114 15.62 6.44 -9.11
CA GLU A 114 15.70 6.63 -10.56
C GLU A 114 15.90 5.30 -11.29
N GLY A 115 15.55 5.27 -12.57
CA GLY A 115 15.81 4.15 -13.46
C GLY A 115 14.54 3.53 -14.04
N ILE A 116 14.72 2.78 -15.13
CA ILE A 116 13.65 2.25 -16.00
C ILE A 116 12.67 1.36 -15.23
N TRP A 117 13.11 0.72 -14.14
CA TRP A 117 12.24 -0.07 -13.26
C TRP A 117 10.99 0.70 -12.79
N GLY A 118 11.12 2.02 -12.57
CA GLY A 118 10.03 2.86 -12.09
C GLY A 118 8.84 2.90 -13.05
N ASN A 119 9.08 2.69 -14.35
CA ASN A 119 8.04 2.69 -15.38
C ASN A 119 7.14 1.45 -15.32
N ALA A 120 7.57 0.38 -14.65
CA ALA A 120 6.77 -0.83 -14.45
C ALA A 120 5.89 -0.75 -13.18
N LEU A 121 6.00 0.32 -12.39
CA LEU A 121 5.19 0.50 -11.19
C LEU A 121 3.76 0.89 -11.54
N THR A 122 2.80 0.13 -11.03
CA THR A 122 1.38 0.44 -11.14
C THR A 122 0.81 0.81 -9.77
N ALA A 123 0.23 2.01 -9.67
CA ALA A 123 -0.58 2.41 -8.53
C ALA A 123 -2.06 2.39 -8.95
N LYS A 124 -2.92 1.71 -8.17
CA LYS A 124 -4.36 1.69 -8.38
C LYS A 124 -5.04 2.32 -7.18
N LEU A 125 -5.72 3.44 -7.40
CA LEU A 125 -6.66 4.01 -6.44
C LEU A 125 -8.03 3.42 -6.72
N SER A 126 -8.64 2.81 -5.70
CA SER A 126 -9.98 2.24 -5.81
C SER A 126 -10.90 2.88 -4.79
N ARG A 127 -12.12 3.23 -5.21
CA ARG A 127 -13.15 3.63 -4.25
C ARG A 127 -13.55 2.42 -3.41
N SER A 128 -13.52 2.59 -2.09
CA SER A 128 -14.16 1.66 -1.17
C SER A 128 -15.49 2.24 -0.74
N SER A 129 -16.40 1.39 -0.30
CA SER A 129 -17.60 1.85 0.40
C SER A 129 -17.37 1.72 1.91
N HIS A 130 -17.83 2.71 2.67
CA HIS A 130 -17.86 2.66 4.12
C HIS A 130 -19.31 2.86 4.59
N LYS A 131 -19.67 2.22 5.70
CA LYS A 131 -20.95 2.44 6.34
C LYS A 131 -20.73 3.46 7.45
N MET A 132 -21.55 4.49 7.51
CA MET A 132 -21.58 5.34 8.71
C MET A 132 -21.92 4.44 9.90
N ASN A 133 -20.98 4.30 10.83
CA ASN A 133 -21.31 3.84 12.17
C ASN A 133 -22.43 4.73 12.69
N LEU A 134 -23.40 4.17 13.42
CA LEU A 134 -24.54 4.89 14.00
C LEU A 134 -24.11 6.29 14.44
N VAL A 135 -24.37 7.28 13.59
CA VAL A 135 -24.21 8.66 14.00
C VAL A 135 -25.56 8.95 14.60
N VAL A 136 -25.63 8.84 15.93
CA VAL A 136 -26.65 9.57 16.70
C VAL A 136 -26.24 11.04 16.60
N THR A 137 -26.27 11.59 15.39
CA THR A 137 -26.37 13.02 15.20
C THR A 137 -27.75 13.32 15.71
N ASP A 138 -27.86 13.93 16.88
CA ASP A 138 -29.08 14.56 17.34
C ASP A 138 -29.40 15.76 16.41
N MET A 139 -29.58 15.52 15.11
CA MET A 139 -30.11 16.51 14.19
C MET A 139 -31.56 16.71 14.60
N ALA A 140 -31.81 17.78 15.34
CA ALA A 140 -33.15 18.21 15.63
C ALA A 140 -33.83 18.59 14.31
N GLY A 141 -35.14 18.31 14.20
CA GLY A 141 -35.96 18.94 13.18
C GLY A 141 -35.94 20.46 13.32
N ASP A 142 -36.30 21.18 12.26
CA ASP A 142 -36.49 22.63 12.29
C ASP A 142 -37.93 23.05 11.95
N GLY A 143 -38.86 22.08 11.88
CA GLY A 143 -40.24 22.29 11.44
C GLY A 143 -40.39 22.43 9.93
N THR A 144 -39.31 22.27 9.16
CA THR A 144 -39.33 22.27 7.69
C THR A 144 -39.05 20.87 7.14
N ALA A 145 -39.47 20.64 5.90
CA ALA A 145 -39.20 19.41 5.18
C ALA A 145 -37.71 19.23 4.80
N GLY A 146 -36.86 20.21 5.06
CA GLY A 146 -35.45 20.22 4.66
C GLY A 146 -35.15 21.20 3.52
N PRO A 147 -33.95 21.14 2.92
CA PRO A 147 -32.98 20.05 3.04
C PRO A 147 -32.20 20.04 4.37
N TYR A 148 -32.10 18.86 4.99
CA TYR A 148 -31.21 18.60 6.11
C TYR A 148 -29.89 18.05 5.58
N TYR A 149 -28.82 18.85 5.64
CA TYR A 149 -27.51 18.46 5.13
C TYR A 149 -26.78 17.51 6.07
N LEU A 150 -26.18 16.47 5.47
CA LEU A 150 -25.42 15.44 6.17
C LEU A 150 -23.92 15.77 6.17
N GLU A 151 -23.19 15.22 7.14
CA GLU A 151 -21.73 15.40 7.22
C GLU A 151 -20.97 14.71 6.06
N GLN A 152 -21.58 13.69 5.46
CA GLN A 152 -20.98 12.87 4.41
C GLN A 152 -21.69 13.09 3.07
N HIS A 153 -20.90 13.17 1.99
CA HIS A 153 -21.37 13.28 0.62
C HIS A 153 -21.05 12.01 -0.19
N GLY A 154 -21.56 11.92 -1.42
CA GLY A 154 -21.29 10.76 -2.30
C GLY A 154 -21.87 9.45 -1.75
N LEU A 155 -23.12 9.53 -1.30
CA LEU A 155 -23.85 8.43 -0.70
C LEU A 155 -24.20 7.37 -1.76
N LEU A 156 -24.46 6.16 -1.30
CA LEU A 156 -24.74 5.01 -2.15
C LEU A 156 -26.13 4.47 -1.85
N ASN A 157 -26.90 4.14 -2.88
CA ASN A 157 -28.12 3.34 -2.71
C ASN A 157 -27.73 1.94 -2.22
N TYR A 158 -28.20 1.59 -1.03
CA TYR A 158 -27.88 0.32 -0.40
C TYR A 158 -28.99 -0.14 0.54
N ALA A 159 -29.31 -1.44 0.51
CA ALA A 159 -30.43 -2.02 1.25
C ALA A 159 -30.32 -1.92 2.79
N SER A 160 -29.11 -1.69 3.32
CA SER A 160 -28.92 -1.51 4.77
C SER A 160 -29.02 -0.04 5.22
N ASN A 161 -29.26 0.90 4.30
CA ASN A 161 -29.47 2.29 4.65
C ASN A 161 -30.79 2.45 5.38
N TRP A 162 -30.79 3.27 6.45
CA TRP A 162 -31.99 3.60 7.19
C TRP A 162 -31.91 5.04 7.70
N VAL A 163 -33.08 5.65 7.84
CA VAL A 163 -33.30 6.97 8.43
C VAL A 163 -34.46 6.84 9.42
N LYS A 164 -34.33 7.42 10.60
CA LYS A 164 -35.31 7.36 11.68
C LYS A 164 -35.60 8.74 12.24
N VAL A 165 -36.88 9.00 12.52
CA VAL A 165 -37.33 10.18 13.26
C VAL A 165 -37.94 9.69 14.57
N ASN A 166 -37.41 10.14 15.71
CA ASN A 166 -37.80 9.66 17.06
C ASN A 166 -37.78 8.12 17.20
N GLY A 167 -36.87 7.44 16.49
CA GLY A 167 -36.74 5.98 16.49
C GLY A 167 -37.65 5.23 15.51
N THR A 168 -38.59 5.91 14.86
CA THR A 168 -39.44 5.33 13.80
C THR A 168 -38.72 5.40 12.46
N GLU A 169 -38.58 4.26 11.78
CA GLU A 169 -37.92 4.15 10.48
C GLU A 169 -38.83 4.65 9.36
N LEU A 170 -38.26 5.46 8.47
CA LEU A 170 -38.91 5.95 7.26
C LEU A 170 -38.35 5.26 6.03
N ASP A 171 -39.18 5.10 5.00
CA ASP A 171 -38.75 4.52 3.73
C ASP A 171 -37.86 5.52 2.98
N ILE A 172 -36.67 5.08 2.52
CA ILE A 172 -35.76 5.95 1.78
C ILE A 172 -36.08 5.88 0.28
N VAL A 173 -36.37 7.03 -0.30
CA VAL A 173 -36.50 7.20 -1.76
C VAL A 173 -35.30 7.96 -2.33
N TYR A 174 -34.94 7.65 -3.57
CA TYR A 174 -33.76 8.22 -4.26
C TYR A 174 -34.13 9.15 -5.43
N ALA A 175 -35.43 9.35 -5.66
CA ALA A 175 -35.98 10.29 -6.61
C ALA A 175 -37.00 11.18 -5.89
N VAL A 176 -37.07 12.47 -6.25
CA VAL A 176 -37.92 13.45 -5.56
C VAL A 176 -39.39 13.19 -5.84
N GLU A 177 -39.69 12.71 -7.04
CA GLU A 177 -41.04 12.33 -7.49
C GLU A 177 -41.64 11.16 -6.71
N ASP A 178 -40.82 10.33 -6.06
CA ASP A 178 -41.25 9.19 -5.26
C ASP A 178 -41.51 9.58 -3.78
N LEU A 179 -41.32 10.85 -3.42
CA LEU A 179 -41.51 11.34 -2.05
C LEU A 179 -42.99 11.37 -1.68
N ILE A 180 -43.38 10.44 -0.81
CA ILE A 180 -44.75 10.27 -0.27
C ILE A 180 -44.74 10.28 1.27
N ALA A 181 -45.91 10.31 1.89
CA ALA A 181 -46.04 10.16 3.34
C ALA A 181 -45.39 8.85 3.83
N GLY A 182 -44.66 8.92 4.95
CA GLY A 182 -43.87 7.82 5.50
C GLY A 182 -42.49 7.63 4.85
N SER A 183 -42.10 8.50 3.90
CA SER A 183 -40.82 8.39 3.20
C SER A 183 -39.94 9.63 3.33
N VAL A 184 -38.65 9.45 3.07
CA VAL A 184 -37.63 10.49 3.06
C VAL A 184 -36.80 10.39 1.79
N TYR A 185 -36.64 11.51 1.11
CA TYR A 185 -35.79 11.62 -0.07
C TYR A 185 -34.33 11.79 0.35
N LEU A 186 -33.46 10.92 -0.16
CA LEU A 186 -32.03 10.98 0.04
C LEU A 186 -31.32 11.45 -1.23
N ASP A 187 -30.81 12.68 -1.20
CA ASP A 187 -29.96 13.21 -2.26
C ASP A 187 -28.54 12.62 -2.13
N ILE A 188 -28.24 11.64 -2.97
CA ILE A 188 -26.95 10.95 -2.98
C ILE A 188 -25.80 11.81 -3.51
N THR A 189 -26.11 12.87 -4.24
CA THR A 189 -25.14 13.77 -4.88
C THR A 189 -24.70 14.85 -3.90
N ASN A 190 -25.67 15.57 -3.34
CA ASN A 190 -25.41 16.70 -2.45
C ASN A 190 -25.30 16.29 -0.98
N GLY A 191 -25.76 15.09 -0.61
CA GLY A 191 -25.71 14.61 0.77
C GLY A 191 -26.74 15.29 1.66
N SER A 192 -28.02 15.22 1.30
CA SER A 192 -29.11 15.82 2.09
C SER A 192 -30.34 14.93 2.20
N LEU A 193 -31.10 15.11 3.27
CA LEU A 193 -32.41 14.50 3.49
C LEU A 193 -33.53 15.52 3.25
N THR A 194 -34.60 15.11 2.59
CA THR A 194 -35.82 15.90 2.45
C THR A 194 -37.02 15.04 2.84
N PHE A 195 -37.78 15.47 3.84
CA PHE A 195 -38.95 14.78 4.35
C PHE A 195 -40.21 15.18 3.57
N PHE A 196 -41.25 14.36 3.66
CA PHE A 196 -42.54 14.72 3.10
C PHE A 196 -43.10 15.98 3.79
N ALA A 197 -43.64 16.92 3.02
CA ALA A 197 -43.98 18.27 3.50
C ALA A 197 -44.94 18.30 4.71
N SER A 198 -45.87 17.35 4.80
CA SER A 198 -46.84 17.25 5.88
C SER A 198 -46.33 16.46 7.10
N GLU A 199 -45.12 15.92 7.04
CA GLU A 199 -44.47 15.12 8.09
C GLU A 199 -43.05 15.64 8.35
N ALA A 200 -42.88 16.96 8.22
CA ALA A 200 -41.65 17.65 8.56
C ALA A 200 -41.28 17.41 10.04
N PRO A 201 -40.04 17.01 10.36
CA PRO A 201 -39.61 16.86 11.73
C PRO A 201 -39.64 18.20 12.47
N GLU A 202 -40.26 18.20 13.65
CA GLU A 202 -40.33 19.37 14.52
C GLU A 202 -39.04 19.56 15.33
N THR A 203 -38.89 20.72 15.95
CA THR A 203 -37.72 21.04 16.82
C THR A 203 -37.51 20.09 18.00
N THR A 204 -38.54 19.33 18.38
CA THR A 204 -38.46 18.30 19.41
C THR A 204 -38.09 16.92 18.86
N ASP A 205 -38.12 16.76 17.54
CA ASP A 205 -37.91 15.48 16.88
C ASP A 205 -36.43 15.26 16.59
N GLN A 206 -35.98 14.05 16.85
CA GLN A 206 -34.60 13.64 16.63
C GLN A 206 -34.49 12.81 15.35
N ILE A 207 -33.72 13.32 14.40
CA ILE A 207 -33.39 12.63 13.14
C ILE A 207 -32.10 11.85 13.32
N SER A 208 -32.12 10.54 13.02
CA SER A 208 -30.93 9.69 13.04
C SER A 208 -30.83 8.87 11.76
N CYS A 209 -29.61 8.56 11.31
CA CYS A 209 -29.42 7.78 10.08
C CYS A 209 -28.16 6.91 10.12
N SER A 210 -28.15 5.86 9.29
CA SER A 210 -26.95 5.11 8.97
C SER A 210 -26.91 4.85 7.48
N LEU A 211 -26.05 5.60 6.80
CA LEU A 211 -25.97 5.61 5.34
C LEU A 211 -24.62 5.07 4.88
N LYS A 212 -24.61 4.47 3.70
CA LYS A 212 -23.38 4.01 3.05
C LYS A 212 -22.86 5.09 2.12
N TYR A 213 -21.56 5.36 2.16
CA TYR A 213 -20.93 6.41 1.36
C TYR A 213 -19.62 5.92 0.75
N ASN A 214 -19.17 6.60 -0.30
CA ASN A 214 -17.88 6.33 -0.92
C ASN A 214 -16.76 6.94 -0.07
N ALA A 215 -15.75 6.14 0.24
CA ALA A 215 -14.52 6.58 0.87
C ALA A 215 -13.32 6.19 0.00
N LEU A 216 -12.29 7.04 -0.01
CA LEU A 216 -11.02 6.71 -0.65
C LEU A 216 -10.25 5.72 0.23
N ARG A 217 -9.77 4.62 -0.36
CA ARG A 217 -8.90 3.64 0.30
C ARG A 217 -7.75 3.26 -0.63
#